data_AF-C3YAF7-F1
#
_entry.id   AF-C3YAF7-F1
#
_cell.length_a   1.000
_cell.length_b   1.000
_cell.length_c   1.000
_cell.angle_alpha   90.00
_cell.angle_beta   90.00
_cell.angle_gamma   90.00
#
_symmetry.space_group_name_H-M   'P 1'
#
loop_
_entity.id
_entity.type
_entity.pdbx_description
1 polymer ?
#
loop_
_entity_poly.entity_id
_entity_poly.type
_entity_poly.pdbx_seq_one_letter_code
_entity_poly.pdbx_strand_id
1 'polypeptide(L)'
;MPKEYLSDVCSKLWQLDTNRFEKGRDYEIDLDTGKVDAKLFPYVNADKLTRSPTYKAFMQLLNNYESVTSVREQETALKTNQNRAFLDQCLKTKVMKEALRFLSSRKLVPLDEGNKKAFKETLYNLWFEPYPRPSGDGTHRSAFEHVFVGETMNRLVLGFHNWVQLYEEERLGNVVYQGCKAHACGDQIITIDFSWNGKRKTFGSFFLGTSPEFELAIYTVCFLAGREEVT
;
A
#
# COMPACT_ATOMS: atom_id res chain seq x y z
N MET A 1 -3.49 2.65 -26.02
CA MET A 1 -4.23 3.77 -25.40
C MET A 1 -4.64 3.33 -24.00
N PRO A 2 -4.41 4.13 -22.94
CA PRO A 2 -4.96 3.80 -21.63
C PRO A 2 -6.49 3.74 -21.75
N LYS A 3 -7.11 2.74 -21.12
CA LYS A 3 -8.56 2.59 -21.17
C LYS A 3 -9.16 3.79 -20.43
N GLU A 4 -9.85 4.69 -21.13
CA GLU A 4 -10.35 5.96 -20.56
C GLU A 4 -11.16 5.76 -19.27
N TYR A 5 -11.97 4.69 -19.22
CA TYR A 5 -12.74 4.33 -18.04
C TYR A 5 -11.89 4.02 -16.79
N LEU A 6 -10.64 3.56 -16.96
CA LEU A 6 -9.71 3.35 -15.84
C LEU A 6 -9.22 4.69 -15.30
N SER A 7 -8.95 5.64 -16.19
CA SER A 7 -8.60 7.01 -15.77
C SER A 7 -9.74 7.62 -14.96
N ASP A 8 -10.98 7.51 -15.44
CA ASP A 8 -12.16 8.08 -14.77
C ASP A 8 -12.39 7.52 -13.37
N VAL A 9 -12.33 6.19 -13.23
CA VAL A 9 -12.49 5.57 -11.90
C VAL A 9 -11.33 5.93 -10.97
N CYS A 10 -10.08 5.96 -11.45
CA CYS A 10 -8.93 6.36 -10.65
C CYS A 10 -9.06 7.81 -10.16
N SER A 11 -9.47 8.74 -11.03
CA SER A 11 -9.74 10.13 -10.66
C SER A 11 -10.87 10.24 -9.64
N LYS A 12 -11.93 9.42 -9.77
CA LYS A 12 -13.03 9.41 -8.82
C LYS A 12 -12.63 8.82 -7.47
N LEU A 13 -11.84 7.74 -7.44
CA LEU A 13 -11.28 7.19 -6.21
C LEU A 13 -10.41 8.23 -5.50
N TRP A 14 -9.63 9.01 -6.25
CA TRP A 14 -8.82 10.09 -5.70
C TRP A 14 -9.71 11.14 -5.03
N GLN A 15 -10.75 11.62 -5.69
CA GLN A 15 -11.68 12.61 -5.10
C GLN A 15 -12.40 12.09 -3.84
N LEU A 16 -12.62 10.78 -3.74
CA LEU A 16 -13.30 10.15 -2.60
C LEU A 16 -12.38 9.79 -1.44
N ASP A 17 -11.06 9.90 -1.61
CA ASP A 17 -10.09 9.63 -0.56
C ASP A 17 -10.02 10.80 0.44
N THR A 18 -10.99 10.79 1.37
CA THR A 18 -11.11 11.79 2.43
C THR A 18 -10.14 11.57 3.59
N ASN A 19 -9.51 10.40 3.66
CA ASN A 19 -8.56 10.07 4.73
C ASN A 19 -7.13 10.48 4.37
N ARG A 20 -6.87 10.89 3.12
CA ARG A 20 -5.57 11.38 2.66
C ARG A 20 -4.98 12.43 3.59
N PHE A 21 -3.66 12.42 3.65
CA PHE A 21 -2.84 13.47 4.23
C PHE A 21 -2.59 14.56 3.18
N GLU A 22 -2.71 15.81 3.61
CA GLU A 22 -2.42 16.98 2.77
C GLU A 22 -1.03 17.52 3.08
N LYS A 23 -0.21 17.72 2.04
CA LYS A 23 1.10 18.35 2.15
C LYS A 23 0.95 19.78 2.68
N GLY A 24 1.83 20.23 3.56
CA GLY A 24 1.72 21.55 4.20
C GLY A 24 0.83 21.59 5.44
N ARG A 25 -0.01 20.56 5.67
CA ARG A 25 -0.90 20.46 6.83
C ARG A 25 -0.66 19.21 7.65
N ASP A 26 -0.65 18.06 6.99
CA ASP A 26 -0.58 16.76 7.65
C ASP A 26 0.80 16.09 7.48
N TYR A 27 1.60 16.52 6.50
CA TYR A 27 2.99 16.07 6.32
C TYR A 27 3.82 17.09 5.53
N GLU A 28 5.13 16.99 5.68
CA GLU A 28 6.14 17.67 4.87
C GLU A 28 7.14 16.66 4.31
N ILE A 29 7.70 16.98 3.16
CA ILE A 29 8.80 16.22 2.56
C ILE A 29 9.97 17.14 2.24
N ASP A 30 11.19 16.65 2.42
CA ASP A 30 12.41 17.32 1.97
C ASP A 30 13.10 16.45 0.90
N LEU A 31 13.06 16.95 -0.34
CA LEU A 31 13.72 16.29 -1.47
C LEU A 31 15.13 16.83 -1.74
N ASP A 32 15.54 17.90 -1.05
CA ASP A 32 16.82 18.58 -1.27
C ASP A 32 17.96 17.92 -0.47
N THR A 33 18.57 16.91 -1.09
CA THR A 33 19.58 16.02 -0.46
C THR A 33 21.00 16.58 -0.42
N GLY A 34 21.18 17.90 -0.47
CA GLY A 34 22.52 18.50 -0.31
C GLY A 34 23.11 18.34 1.11
N LYS A 35 22.29 17.92 2.08
CA LYS A 35 22.66 17.85 3.51
C LYS A 35 22.86 16.40 3.97
N VAL A 36 24.01 16.16 4.59
CA VAL A 36 24.25 14.95 5.41
C VAL A 36 23.18 14.92 6.52
N ASP A 37 22.54 13.76 6.72
CA ASP A 37 21.46 13.52 7.71
C ASP A 37 20.11 14.21 7.44
N ALA A 38 19.82 14.65 6.21
CA ALA A 38 18.48 15.13 5.85
C ALA A 38 17.43 14.01 5.92
N LYS A 39 16.33 14.24 6.65
CA LYS A 39 15.16 13.36 6.69
C LYS A 39 14.26 13.65 5.50
N LEU A 40 13.85 12.62 4.76
CA LEU A 40 12.85 12.73 3.69
C LEU A 40 11.51 13.21 4.25
N PHE A 41 11.13 12.79 5.46
CA PHE A 41 9.93 13.23 6.16
C PHE A 41 10.27 14.05 7.41
N PRO A 42 10.51 15.37 7.28
CA PRO A 42 10.70 16.24 8.43
C PRO A 42 9.50 16.26 9.39
N TYR A 43 8.29 16.07 8.85
CA TYR A 43 7.05 16.10 9.63
C TYR A 43 6.00 15.17 9.04
N VAL A 44 5.34 14.40 9.91
CA VAL A 44 4.10 13.69 9.63
C VAL A 44 3.20 13.79 10.87
N ASN A 45 1.91 14.06 10.66
CA ASN A 45 0.92 14.16 11.72
C ASN A 45 0.62 12.78 12.33
N ALA A 46 1.35 12.44 13.40
CA ALA A 46 1.21 11.18 14.12
C ALA A 46 -0.18 11.00 14.78
N ASP A 47 -0.85 12.08 15.19
CA ASP A 47 -2.21 12.02 15.75
C ASP A 47 -3.20 11.51 14.70
N LYS A 48 -3.11 12.04 13.47
CA LYS A 48 -3.94 11.58 12.35
C LYS A 48 -3.66 10.12 11.99
N LEU A 49 -2.39 9.70 11.98
CA LEU A 49 -2.00 8.30 11.72
C LEU A 49 -2.60 7.35 12.76
N THR A 50 -2.56 7.72 14.04
CA THR A 50 -2.99 6.84 15.14
C THR A 50 -4.50 6.83 15.39
N ARG A 51 -5.20 7.92 15.05
CA ARG A 51 -6.65 8.05 15.26
C ARG A 51 -7.50 7.59 14.08
N SER A 52 -6.97 7.64 12.86
CA SER A 52 -7.72 7.14 11.71
C SER A 52 -7.84 5.61 11.78
N PRO A 53 -9.06 5.03 11.74
CA PRO A 53 -9.24 3.59 11.85
C PRO A 53 -8.50 2.79 10.76
N THR A 54 -8.41 3.32 9.53
CA THR A 54 -7.74 2.61 8.42
C THR A 54 -6.22 2.65 8.57
N TYR A 55 -5.62 3.80 8.89
CA TYR A 55 -4.19 3.89 9.17
C TYR A 55 -3.81 3.08 10.41
N LYS A 56 -4.60 3.12 11.49
CA LYS A 56 -4.31 2.32 12.70
C LYS A 56 -4.28 0.82 12.41
N ALA A 57 -5.26 0.31 11.66
CA ALA A 57 -5.28 -1.09 11.25
C ALA A 57 -4.13 -1.42 10.30
N PHE A 58 -3.80 -0.52 9.38
CA PHE A 58 -2.68 -0.68 8.44
C PHE A 58 -1.32 -0.73 9.14
N MET A 59 -1.04 0.21 10.03
CA MET A 59 0.19 0.24 10.86
C MET A 59 0.32 -1.03 11.71
N GLN A 60 -0.81 -1.53 12.24
CA GLN A 60 -0.80 -2.79 12.96
C GLN A 60 -0.36 -3.94 12.05
N LEU A 61 -0.77 -3.97 10.77
CA LEU A 61 -0.30 -4.99 9.83
C LEU A 61 1.21 -4.88 9.60
N LEU A 62 1.71 -3.69 9.26
CA LEU A 62 3.13 -3.44 8.99
C LEU A 62 4.01 -3.99 10.13
N ASN A 63 3.69 -3.63 11.38
CA ASN A 63 4.43 -4.09 12.57
C ASN A 63 4.44 -5.63 12.73
N ASN A 64 3.34 -6.32 12.43
CA ASN A 64 3.26 -7.77 12.63
C ASN A 64 3.96 -8.57 11.52
N TYR A 65 4.10 -7.99 10.33
CA TYR A 65 4.89 -8.60 9.25
C TYR A 65 6.40 -8.44 9.50
N GLU A 66 6.81 -7.42 10.27
CA GLU A 66 8.21 -7.23 10.69
C GLU A 66 8.61 -8.12 11.89
N SER A 67 7.68 -8.44 12.79
CA SER A 67 7.95 -9.09 14.09
C SER A 67 8.07 -10.63 14.07
N VAL A 68 8.48 -11.26 12.96
CA VAL A 68 8.41 -12.72 12.78
C VAL A 68 9.20 -13.47 13.87
N THR A 69 8.47 -14.09 14.79
CA THR A 69 8.97 -14.96 15.86
C THR A 69 8.28 -16.33 15.79
N SER A 70 8.94 -17.36 16.31
CA SER A 70 8.95 -18.75 15.86
C SER A 70 7.75 -19.66 16.23
N VAL A 71 6.51 -19.17 16.32
CA VAL A 71 5.33 -20.02 16.66
C VAL A 71 4.21 -19.95 15.60
N ARG A 72 4.33 -20.83 14.61
CA ARG A 72 3.64 -20.79 13.31
C ARG A 72 2.10 -20.82 13.34
N GLU A 73 1.47 -21.52 14.29
CA GLU A 73 0.01 -21.76 14.26
C GLU A 73 -0.83 -20.63 14.90
N GLN A 74 -0.46 -20.18 16.11
CA GLN A 74 -1.15 -19.04 16.75
C GLN A 74 -0.92 -17.72 16.00
N GLU A 75 0.26 -17.57 15.39
CA GLU A 75 0.60 -16.44 14.53
C GLU A 75 -0.30 -16.35 13.28
N THR A 76 -0.71 -17.50 12.73
CA THR A 76 -1.56 -17.55 11.52
C THR A 76 -2.98 -17.05 11.80
N ALA A 77 -3.57 -17.42 12.93
CA ALA A 77 -4.91 -16.96 13.30
C ALA A 77 -4.95 -15.46 13.63
N LEU A 78 -3.94 -14.96 14.36
CA LEU A 78 -3.81 -13.54 14.67
C LEU A 78 -3.64 -12.70 13.40
N LYS A 79 -2.71 -13.09 12.51
CA LYS A 79 -2.50 -12.42 11.21
C LYS A 79 -3.78 -12.41 10.38
N THR A 80 -4.48 -13.55 10.29
CA THR A 80 -5.76 -13.64 9.57
C THR A 80 -6.79 -12.66 10.12
N ASN A 81 -6.94 -12.59 11.45
CA ASN A 81 -7.89 -11.70 12.10
C ASN A 81 -7.55 -10.22 11.85
N GLN A 82 -6.26 -9.86 11.90
CA GLN A 82 -5.82 -8.49 11.65
C GLN A 82 -5.99 -8.08 10.18
N ASN A 83 -5.67 -8.98 9.24
CA ASN A 83 -5.90 -8.77 7.81
C ASN A 83 -7.38 -8.50 7.54
N ARG A 84 -8.26 -9.32 8.13
CA ARG A 84 -9.72 -9.15 8.00
C ARG A 84 -10.21 -7.87 8.66
N ALA A 85 -9.65 -7.48 9.81
CA ALA A 85 -10.01 -6.24 10.49
C ALA A 85 -9.60 -5.00 9.71
N PHE A 86 -8.43 -5.01 9.05
CA PHE A 86 -8.02 -3.96 8.13
C PHE A 86 -8.99 -3.82 6.96
N LEU A 87 -9.35 -4.94 6.31
CA LEU A 87 -10.34 -4.93 5.23
C LEU A 87 -11.69 -4.39 5.70
N ASP A 88 -12.13 -4.70 6.93
CA ASP A 88 -13.37 -4.15 7.49
C ASP A 88 -13.33 -2.62 7.62
N GLN A 89 -12.18 -2.03 7.96
CA GLN A 89 -12.07 -0.56 8.00
C GLN A 89 -12.08 0.01 6.58
N CYS A 90 -11.32 -0.57 5.66
CA CYS A 90 -11.27 -0.12 4.27
C CYS A 90 -12.66 -0.15 3.61
N LEU A 91 -13.44 -1.22 3.79
CA LEU A 91 -14.77 -1.39 3.20
C LEU A 91 -15.83 -0.38 3.70
N LYS A 92 -15.57 0.34 4.80
CA LYS A 92 -16.46 1.41 5.29
C LYS A 92 -16.28 2.72 4.51
N THR A 93 -15.14 2.91 3.85
CA THR A 93 -14.73 4.16 3.21
C THR A 93 -15.51 4.42 1.91
N LYS A 94 -15.56 5.69 1.48
CA LYS A 94 -16.20 6.05 0.20
C LYS A 94 -15.43 5.48 -0.99
N VAL A 95 -14.10 5.50 -0.92
CA VAL A 95 -13.18 4.93 -1.91
C VAL A 95 -13.52 3.47 -2.17
N MET A 96 -13.56 2.64 -1.13
CA MET A 96 -13.75 1.20 -1.34
C MET A 96 -15.18 0.84 -1.77
N LYS A 97 -16.17 1.64 -1.33
CA LYS A 97 -17.55 1.53 -1.85
C LYS A 97 -17.63 1.83 -3.34
N GLU A 98 -16.89 2.83 -3.81
CA GLU A 98 -16.82 3.17 -5.23
C GLU A 98 -16.07 2.11 -6.05
N ALA A 99 -14.97 1.58 -5.52
CA ALA A 99 -14.25 0.46 -6.14
C ALA A 99 -15.16 -0.76 -6.31
N LEU A 100 -15.89 -1.14 -5.25
CA LEU A 100 -16.90 -2.20 -5.31
C LEU A 100 -17.96 -1.90 -6.37
N ARG A 101 -18.57 -0.71 -6.35
CA ARG A 101 -19.58 -0.29 -7.33
C ARG A 101 -19.07 -0.45 -8.77
N PHE A 102 -17.86 0.04 -9.05
CA PHE A 102 -17.24 -0.03 -10.36
C PHE A 102 -17.00 -1.48 -10.80
N LEU A 103 -16.34 -2.29 -9.96
CA LEU A 103 -16.03 -3.69 -10.27
C LEU A 103 -17.30 -4.54 -10.45
N SER A 104 -18.30 -4.33 -9.60
CA SER A 104 -19.63 -4.96 -9.70
C SER A 104 -20.34 -4.60 -11.01
N SER A 105 -20.31 -3.32 -11.41
CA SER A 105 -20.94 -2.88 -12.66
C SER A 105 -20.34 -3.54 -13.91
N ARG A 106 -19.09 -4.02 -13.79
CA ARG A 106 -18.36 -4.75 -14.83
C ARG A 106 -18.37 -6.26 -14.65
N LYS A 107 -19.08 -6.78 -13.64
CA LYS A 107 -19.12 -8.21 -13.30
C LYS A 107 -17.73 -8.82 -13.02
N LEU A 108 -16.79 -7.99 -12.54
CA LEU A 108 -15.41 -8.41 -12.23
C LEU A 108 -15.25 -8.97 -10.81
N VAL A 109 -16.28 -8.84 -9.98
CA VAL A 109 -16.35 -9.43 -8.64
C VAL A 109 -17.72 -10.08 -8.42
N PRO A 110 -17.81 -11.15 -7.62
CA PRO A 110 -19.09 -11.79 -7.33
C PRO A 110 -20.07 -10.82 -6.65
N LEU A 111 -21.35 -10.95 -6.98
CA LEU A 111 -22.45 -10.28 -6.29
C LEU A 111 -23.08 -11.29 -5.31
N ASP A 112 -23.24 -10.91 -4.05
CA ASP A 112 -23.92 -11.72 -3.02
C ASP A 112 -24.91 -10.86 -2.22
N GLU A 113 -25.75 -11.51 -1.40
CA GLU A 113 -26.60 -10.82 -0.44
C GLU A 113 -25.72 -10.04 0.56
N GLY A 114 -25.58 -8.74 0.28
CA GLY A 114 -24.79 -7.81 1.08
C GLY A 114 -23.63 -7.15 0.33
N ASN A 115 -23.19 -7.67 -0.83
CA ASN A 115 -22.07 -7.27 -1.71
C ASN A 115 -20.68 -7.12 -1.05
N LYS A 116 -20.63 -6.72 0.22
CA LYS A 116 -19.40 -6.45 0.97
C LYS A 116 -18.73 -7.74 1.42
N LYS A 117 -19.48 -8.82 1.67
CA LYS A 117 -18.91 -10.08 2.18
C LYS A 117 -18.13 -10.79 1.08
N ALA A 118 -18.75 -11.08 -0.07
CA ALA A 118 -18.04 -11.64 -1.21
C ALA A 118 -16.85 -10.77 -1.66
N PHE A 119 -17.03 -9.45 -1.70
CA PHE A 119 -15.94 -8.56 -2.08
C PHE A 119 -14.79 -8.56 -1.05
N LYS A 120 -15.09 -8.64 0.25
CA LYS A 120 -14.07 -8.81 1.29
C LYS A 120 -13.26 -10.09 1.08
N GLU A 121 -13.91 -11.21 0.74
CA GLU A 121 -13.19 -12.45 0.46
C GLU A 121 -12.36 -12.35 -0.83
N THR A 122 -12.86 -11.67 -1.87
CA THR A 122 -12.07 -11.38 -3.07
C THR A 122 -10.81 -10.56 -2.73
N LEU A 123 -10.96 -9.50 -1.93
CA LEU A 123 -9.83 -8.71 -1.44
C LEU A 123 -8.87 -9.54 -0.59
N TYR A 124 -9.42 -10.41 0.28
CA TYR A 124 -8.60 -11.27 1.13
C TYR A 124 -7.72 -12.21 0.30
N ASN A 125 -8.33 -12.91 -0.66
CA ASN A 125 -7.61 -13.85 -1.52
C ASN A 125 -6.58 -13.13 -2.40
N LEU A 126 -6.94 -11.96 -2.94
CA LEU A 126 -6.02 -11.20 -3.78
C LEU A 126 -4.80 -10.68 -3.00
N TRP A 127 -5.02 -10.15 -1.80
CA TRP A 127 -3.99 -9.40 -1.08
C TRP A 127 -3.23 -10.22 -0.04
N PHE A 128 -3.89 -11.16 0.63
CA PHE A 128 -3.36 -11.82 1.82
C PHE A 128 -3.17 -13.34 1.68
N GLU A 129 -3.72 -13.97 0.63
CA GLU A 129 -3.46 -15.38 0.39
C GLU A 129 -1.99 -15.60 0.00
N PRO A 130 -1.25 -16.47 0.72
CA PRO A 130 0.16 -16.69 0.43
C PRO A 130 0.34 -17.50 -0.86
N TYR A 131 1.26 -17.07 -1.71
CA TYR A 131 1.73 -17.83 -2.88
C TYR A 131 3.22 -18.20 -2.71
N PRO A 132 3.67 -19.33 -3.30
CA PRO A 132 5.06 -19.75 -3.21
C PRO A 132 5.97 -18.79 -3.96
N ARG A 133 7.20 -18.58 -3.45
CA ARG A 133 8.17 -17.73 -4.13
C ARG A 133 8.68 -18.35 -5.44
N PRO A 134 8.98 -17.52 -6.46
CA PRO A 134 9.68 -17.96 -7.67
C PRO A 134 11.05 -18.60 -7.39
N SER A 135 11.69 -18.27 -6.25
CA SER A 135 12.97 -18.87 -5.83
C SER A 135 12.87 -20.36 -5.48
N GLY A 136 11.67 -20.89 -5.22
CA GLY A 136 11.46 -22.29 -4.83
C GLY A 136 11.98 -22.65 -3.44
N ASP A 137 12.29 -21.66 -2.58
CA ASP A 137 12.89 -21.84 -1.25
C ASP A 137 11.90 -22.33 -0.16
N GLY A 138 10.67 -22.69 -0.54
CA GLY A 138 9.61 -23.13 0.38
C GLY A 138 8.96 -22.01 1.19
N THR A 139 9.39 -20.75 1.03
CA THR A 139 8.74 -19.60 1.66
C THR A 139 7.55 -19.12 0.81
N HIS A 140 6.54 -18.60 1.50
CA HIS A 140 5.34 -18.04 0.87
C HIS A 140 5.30 -16.53 1.13
N ARG A 141 4.70 -15.78 0.20
CA ARG A 141 4.48 -14.33 0.33
C ARG A 141 3.09 -13.98 -0.19
N SER A 142 2.55 -12.89 0.32
CA SER A 142 1.29 -12.30 -0.15
C SER A 142 1.54 -11.03 -0.96
N ALA A 143 0.56 -10.63 -1.79
CA ALA A 143 0.67 -9.39 -2.55
C ALA A 143 0.75 -8.16 -1.63
N PHE A 144 0.10 -8.22 -0.46
CA PHE A 144 0.20 -7.18 0.56
C PHE A 144 1.63 -7.01 1.07
N GLU A 145 2.32 -8.12 1.38
CA GLU A 145 3.73 -8.07 1.78
C GLU A 145 4.61 -7.48 0.68
N HIS A 146 4.40 -7.87 -0.57
CA HIS A 146 5.16 -7.34 -1.69
C HIS A 146 4.95 -5.82 -1.85
N VAL A 147 3.71 -5.35 -1.91
CA VAL A 147 3.39 -3.95 -2.23
C VAL A 147 3.60 -3.01 -1.04
N PHE A 148 3.04 -3.36 0.13
CA PHE A 148 2.92 -2.44 1.26
C PHE A 148 4.02 -2.60 2.29
N VAL A 149 4.34 -3.83 2.72
CA VAL A 149 5.39 -4.08 3.73
C VAL A 149 6.78 -3.91 3.11
N GLY A 150 6.94 -4.43 1.89
CA GLY A 150 8.21 -4.51 1.23
C GLY A 150 8.89 -5.86 1.38
N GLU A 151 9.62 -6.23 0.34
CA GLU A 151 10.31 -7.50 0.29
C GLU A 151 11.72 -7.33 -0.25
N THR A 152 12.63 -8.14 0.25
CA THR A 152 14.01 -8.20 -0.26
C THR A 152 14.28 -9.55 -0.90
N MET A 153 15.10 -9.53 -1.95
CA MET A 153 15.68 -10.72 -2.57
C MET A 153 17.16 -10.43 -2.81
N ASN A 154 18.04 -11.28 -2.26
CA ASN A 154 19.48 -11.02 -2.23
C ASN A 154 19.80 -9.64 -1.63
N ARG A 155 20.40 -8.74 -2.43
CA ARG A 155 20.80 -7.37 -2.06
C ARG A 155 19.84 -6.29 -2.58
N LEU A 156 18.69 -6.67 -3.14
CA LEU A 156 17.73 -5.76 -3.76
C LEU A 156 16.40 -5.76 -3.00
N VAL A 157 15.75 -4.61 -2.98
CA VAL A 157 14.35 -4.44 -2.54
C VAL A 157 13.45 -4.54 -3.77
N LEU A 158 12.58 -5.55 -3.84
CA LEU A 158 11.69 -5.76 -4.98
C LEU A 158 10.37 -5.00 -4.80
N GLY A 159 9.79 -5.07 -3.61
CA GLY A 159 8.57 -4.40 -3.21
C GLY A 159 8.79 -3.02 -2.59
N PHE A 160 7.98 -2.67 -1.60
CA PHE A 160 8.13 -1.44 -0.78
C PHE A 160 7.76 -0.18 -1.58
N HIS A 161 6.46 0.06 -1.73
CA HIS A 161 5.92 1.15 -2.54
C HIS A 161 4.91 2.04 -1.80
N ASN A 162 4.80 1.88 -0.48
CA ASN A 162 3.87 2.65 0.34
C ASN A 162 4.58 3.75 1.15
N TRP A 163 4.06 4.98 1.10
CA TRP A 163 4.70 6.12 1.77
C TRP A 163 4.64 6.06 3.29
N VAL A 164 3.63 5.41 3.87
CA VAL A 164 3.52 5.24 5.33
C VAL A 164 4.59 4.28 5.81
N GLN A 165 4.81 3.16 5.10
CA GLN A 165 5.94 2.27 5.39
C GLN A 165 7.28 2.98 5.20
N LEU A 166 7.42 3.79 4.14
CA LEU A 166 8.64 4.57 3.90
C LEU A 166 8.93 5.53 5.05
N TYR A 167 7.91 6.25 5.51
CA TYR A 167 8.01 7.13 6.67
C TYR A 167 8.37 6.36 7.96
N GLU A 168 7.69 5.24 8.23
CA GLU A 168 7.91 4.49 9.47
C GLU A 168 9.31 3.89 9.52
N GLU A 169 9.78 3.34 8.41
CA GLU A 169 11.12 2.75 8.29
C GLU A 169 12.22 3.81 8.31
N GLU A 170 11.97 5.02 7.79
CA GLU A 170 12.87 6.17 8.00
C GLU A 170 12.91 6.57 9.48
N ARG A 171 11.74 6.64 10.14
CA ARG A 171 11.62 6.97 11.56
C ARG A 171 12.36 5.96 12.45
N LEU A 172 12.37 4.68 12.07
CA LEU A 172 13.10 3.61 12.74
C LEU A 172 14.60 3.57 12.38
N GLY A 173 15.05 4.36 11.40
CA GLY A 173 16.45 4.41 10.97
C GLY A 173 16.85 3.29 10.00
N ASN A 174 15.87 2.54 9.47
CA ASN A 174 16.09 1.45 8.54
C ASN A 174 16.15 1.94 7.09
N VAL A 175 15.54 3.08 6.78
CA VAL A 175 15.60 3.74 5.46
C VAL A 175 16.58 4.92 5.48
N VAL A 176 17.43 4.95 4.45
CA VAL A 176 18.29 6.10 4.14
C VAL A 176 17.98 6.57 2.73
N TYR A 177 17.44 7.78 2.61
CA TYR A 177 17.15 8.43 1.33
C TYR A 177 18.44 8.84 0.61
N GLN A 178 18.51 8.62 -0.71
CA GLN A 178 19.72 8.78 -1.53
C GLN A 178 19.55 9.72 -2.73
N GLY A 179 18.37 10.34 -2.88
CA GLY A 179 18.10 11.36 -3.90
C GLY A 179 16.88 11.09 -4.75
N CYS A 180 16.26 12.16 -5.25
CA CYS A 180 15.08 12.11 -6.09
C CYS A 180 15.45 12.20 -7.59
N LYS A 181 14.67 11.55 -8.45
CA LYS A 181 14.89 11.60 -9.90
C LYS A 181 14.10 12.75 -10.51
N ALA A 182 14.80 13.69 -11.16
CA ALA A 182 14.28 14.97 -11.63
C ALA A 182 12.96 14.95 -12.43
N HIS A 183 12.59 13.82 -13.06
CA HIS A 183 11.35 13.71 -13.85
C HIS A 183 10.17 13.09 -13.09
N ALA A 184 10.32 12.82 -11.80
CA ALA A 184 9.29 12.22 -10.96
C ALA A 184 9.40 12.69 -9.50
N CYS A 185 9.67 13.98 -9.28
CA CYS A 185 9.67 14.63 -7.96
C CYS A 185 8.46 15.57 -7.84
N GLY A 186 7.25 15.06 -8.09
CA GLY A 186 6.02 15.84 -7.98
C GLY A 186 5.53 15.94 -6.53
N ASP A 187 4.45 16.72 -6.31
CA ASP A 187 3.88 16.88 -4.97
C ASP A 187 3.20 15.62 -4.42
N GLN A 188 2.71 14.74 -5.31
CA GLN A 188 1.85 13.61 -4.96
C GLN A 188 2.43 12.25 -5.39
N ILE A 189 3.45 12.27 -6.26
CA ILE A 189 4.19 11.09 -6.67
C ILE A 189 5.67 11.46 -6.67
N ILE A 190 6.46 10.66 -5.96
CA ILE A 190 7.91 10.77 -5.97
C ILE A 190 8.55 9.47 -6.47
N THR A 191 9.67 9.58 -7.17
CA THR A 191 10.57 8.47 -7.49
C THR A 191 11.94 8.77 -6.92
N ILE A 192 12.36 7.94 -5.97
CA ILE A 192 13.57 8.13 -5.19
C ILE A 192 14.48 6.90 -5.25
N ASP A 193 15.76 7.13 -5.02
CA ASP A 193 16.69 6.08 -4.63
C ASP A 193 16.80 6.08 -3.10
N PHE A 194 16.84 4.90 -2.49
CA PHE A 194 17.04 4.74 -1.05
C PHE A 194 17.66 3.39 -0.73
N SER A 195 18.21 3.25 0.47
CA SER A 195 18.52 1.94 1.04
C SER A 195 17.58 1.61 2.18
N TRP A 196 17.15 0.35 2.24
CA TRP A 196 16.38 -0.21 3.36
C TRP A 196 17.15 -1.39 3.96
N ASN A 197 17.45 -1.34 5.26
CA ASN A 197 18.25 -2.35 5.96
C ASN A 197 19.59 -2.65 5.23
N GLY A 198 20.25 -1.60 4.74
CA GLY A 198 21.52 -1.68 4.01
C GLY A 198 21.42 -2.21 2.56
N LYS A 199 20.21 -2.54 2.08
CA LYS A 199 19.97 -2.99 0.70
C LYS A 199 19.44 -1.85 -0.15
N ARG A 200 19.97 -1.67 -1.36
CA ARG A 200 19.59 -0.55 -2.23
C ARG A 200 18.31 -0.87 -3.01
N LYS A 201 17.47 0.16 -3.18
CA LYS A 201 16.40 0.23 -4.16
C LYS A 201 16.64 1.46 -5.04
N THR A 202 16.71 1.25 -6.34
CA THR A 202 16.69 2.33 -7.32
C THR A 202 15.29 2.46 -7.90
N PHE A 203 14.87 3.69 -8.20
CA PHE A 203 13.55 3.98 -8.78
C PHE A 203 12.36 3.47 -7.94
N GLY A 204 12.40 3.69 -6.63
CA GLY A 204 11.23 3.49 -5.77
C GLY A 204 10.21 4.60 -6.00
N SER A 205 9.09 4.26 -6.65
CA SER A 205 7.97 5.19 -6.84
C SER A 205 6.93 5.05 -5.73
N PHE A 206 6.45 6.17 -5.22
CA PHE A 206 5.51 6.27 -4.10
C PHE A 206 4.42 7.29 -4.40
N PHE A 207 3.17 6.96 -4.11
CA PHE A 207 2.13 7.97 -3.90
C PHE A 207 2.33 8.61 -2.53
N LEU A 208 2.27 9.93 -2.44
CA LEU A 208 2.42 10.65 -1.19
C LEU A 208 1.07 11.10 -0.62
N GLY A 209 0.91 10.90 0.69
CA GLY A 209 -0.26 11.32 1.44
C GLY A 209 -1.53 10.52 1.17
N THR A 210 -1.52 9.54 0.27
CA THR A 210 -2.67 8.66 0.00
C THR A 210 -3.07 7.84 1.23
N SER A 211 -4.34 7.48 1.33
CA SER A 211 -4.78 6.53 2.36
C SER A 211 -4.51 5.07 1.95
N PRO A 212 -4.33 4.15 2.93
CA PRO A 212 -4.17 2.73 2.64
C PRO A 212 -5.32 2.16 1.80
N GLU A 213 -6.55 2.59 2.06
CA GLU A 213 -7.72 2.17 1.29
C GLU A 213 -7.73 2.71 -0.15
N PHE A 214 -7.13 3.87 -0.43
CA PHE A 214 -6.97 4.40 -1.79
C PHE A 214 -6.02 3.54 -2.61
N GLU A 215 -4.82 3.28 -2.08
CA GLU A 215 -3.84 2.42 -2.76
C GLU A 215 -4.39 0.99 -2.92
N LEU A 216 -5.01 0.43 -1.89
CA LEU A 216 -5.66 -0.88 -1.98
C LEU A 216 -6.75 -0.90 -3.08
N ALA A 217 -7.57 0.15 -3.18
CA ALA A 217 -8.64 0.25 -4.17
C ALA A 217 -8.10 0.39 -5.59
N ILE A 218 -7.18 1.33 -5.84
CA ILE A 218 -6.69 1.61 -7.19
C ILE A 218 -5.91 0.41 -7.74
N TYR A 219 -5.09 -0.24 -6.91
CA TYR A 219 -4.36 -1.44 -7.33
C TYR A 219 -5.31 -2.60 -7.62
N THR A 220 -6.34 -2.81 -6.78
CA THR A 220 -7.36 -3.84 -7.03
C THR A 220 -8.13 -3.59 -8.32
N VAL A 221 -8.58 -2.35 -8.54
CA VAL A 221 -9.31 -1.95 -9.75
C VAL A 221 -8.47 -2.15 -11.00
N CYS A 222 -7.23 -1.64 -10.99
CA CYS A 222 -6.32 -1.80 -12.11
C CYS A 222 -5.99 -3.26 -12.39
N PHE A 223 -5.80 -4.08 -11.36
CA PHE A 223 -5.50 -5.51 -11.52
C PHE A 223 -6.66 -6.29 -12.15
N LEU A 224 -7.88 -6.11 -11.65
CA LEU A 224 -9.05 -6.85 -12.12
C LEU A 224 -9.55 -6.34 -13.48
N ALA A 225 -9.64 -5.03 -13.68
CA ALA A 225 -10.15 -4.45 -14.93
C ALA A 225 -9.08 -4.32 -16.03
N GLY A 226 -7.80 -4.31 -15.65
CA GLY A 226 -6.69 -4.36 -16.60
C GLY A 226 -6.62 -5.68 -17.39
N ARG A 227 -7.17 -6.76 -16.82
CA ARG A 227 -7.25 -8.09 -17.43
C ARG A 227 -8.45 -8.28 -18.38
N GLU A 228 -9.37 -7.33 -18.46
CA GLU A 228 -10.43 -7.38 -19.48
C GLU A 228 -9.78 -7.28 -20.86
N GLU A 229 -9.87 -8.34 -21.68
CA GLU A 229 -9.55 -8.26 -23.10
C GLU A 229 -10.55 -7.31 -23.78
N VAL A 230 -10.07 -6.56 -24.78
CA VAL A 230 -10.94 -5.76 -25.65
C VAL A 230 -11.63 -6.75 -26.58
N THR A 231 -12.84 -7.18 -26.20
CA THR A 231 -13.78 -7.85 -27.12
C THR A 231 -14.33 -6.87 -28.13
#